data_AF-C9SSK3-F1
#
_entry.id   AF-C9SSK3-F1
#
_cell.length_a   1.000
_cell.length_b   1.000
_cell.length_c   1.000
_cell.angle_alpha   90.00
_cell.angle_beta   90.00
_cell.angle_gamma   90.00
#
_symmetry.space_group_name_H-M   'P 1'
#
loop_
_entity.id
_entity.type
_entity.pdbx_description
1 polymer ?
#
loop_
_entity_poly.entity_id
_entity_poly.type
_entity_poly.pdbx_seq_one_letter_code
_entity_poly.pdbx_strand_id
1 'polypeptide(L)'
;MAVFDVSLNAVSLVNLIICVGIGVEFCAHIARAFMFPSRTVMERAKNRFRGRDARAWTALVNVGASVFSGITVTKLLGVCVLAFTRSKIFEIYYFRVWLALVIFAATHALIFLPVALSLLGGAGYVDPESEGGLEQDLASRRYRALVPDGESDSEDDY
;
A
#
# COMPACT_ATOMS: atom_id res chain seq x y z
N MET A 1 -2.66 21.17 14.31
CA MET A 1 -3.16 21.53 15.66
C MET A 1 -2.99 23.02 15.94
N ALA A 2 -1.77 23.57 15.89
CA ALA A 2 -1.53 25.01 16.10
C ALA A 2 -2.39 25.92 15.19
N VAL A 3 -2.45 25.63 13.89
CA VAL A 3 -3.27 26.40 12.93
C VAL A 3 -4.77 26.28 13.18
N PHE A 4 -5.23 25.18 13.79
CA PHE A 4 -6.64 24.92 14.09
C PHE A 4 -7.02 25.22 15.55
N ASP A 5 -6.15 25.89 16.29
CA ASP A 5 -6.32 26.28 17.69
C ASP A 5 -6.71 25.10 18.60
N VAL A 6 -6.06 23.95 18.40
CA VAL A 6 -6.24 22.77 19.27
C VAL A 6 -5.16 22.77 20.33
N SER A 7 -5.56 22.90 21.61
CA SER A 7 -4.63 22.90 22.73
C SER A 7 -4.02 21.51 22.96
N LEU A 8 -2.76 21.49 23.43
CA LEU A 8 -2.07 20.26 23.84
C LEU A 8 -2.43 19.93 25.29
N ASN A 9 -3.26 18.92 25.46
CA ASN A 9 -3.67 18.34 26.74
C ASN A 9 -3.68 16.80 26.69
N ALA A 10 -3.98 16.14 27.80
CA ALA A 10 -4.03 14.67 27.88
C ALA A 10 -4.98 14.03 26.85
N VAL A 11 -6.12 14.66 26.55
CA VAL A 11 -7.09 14.17 25.56
C VAL A 11 -6.51 14.26 24.14
N SER A 12 -5.90 15.40 23.79
CA SER A 12 -5.25 15.58 22.48
C SER A 12 -4.05 14.64 22.29
N LEU A 13 -3.34 14.31 23.38
CA LEU A 13 -2.22 13.37 23.36
C LEU A 13 -2.68 11.96 23.03
N VAL A 14 -3.74 11.48 23.70
CA VAL A 14 -4.36 10.19 23.39
C VAL A 14 -4.85 10.16 21.93
N ASN A 15 -5.49 11.25 21.47
CA ASN A 15 -5.91 11.36 20.08
C ASN A 15 -4.73 11.30 19.12
N LEU A 16 -3.58 11.89 19.45
CA LEU A 16 -2.38 11.83 18.63
C LEU A 16 -1.80 10.42 18.55
N ILE A 17 -1.79 9.67 19.65
CA ILE A 17 -1.34 8.27 19.65
C ILE A 17 -2.22 7.41 18.73
N ILE A 18 -3.54 7.59 18.82
CA ILE A 18 -4.50 6.92 17.93
C ILE A 18 -4.23 7.33 16.46
N CYS A 19 -3.96 8.61 16.21
CA CYS A 19 -3.60 9.11 14.89
C CYS A 19 -2.35 8.42 14.32
N VAL A 20 -1.32 8.19 15.14
CA VAL A 20 -0.12 7.47 14.70
C VAL A 20 -0.45 6.04 14.29
N GLY A 21 -1.20 5.29 15.10
CA GLY A 21 -1.58 3.91 14.77
C GLY A 21 -2.35 3.82 13.45
N ILE A 22 -3.33 4.71 13.26
CA ILE A 22 -4.12 4.77 12.03
C ILE A 22 -3.24 5.20 10.84
N GLY A 23 -2.36 6.18 11.01
CA GLY A 23 -1.46 6.63 9.94
C GLY A 23 -0.53 5.51 9.46
N VAL A 24 -0.04 4.67 10.37
CA VAL A 24 0.78 3.48 10.02
C VAL A 24 -0.02 2.48 9.18
N GLU A 25 -1.31 2.29 9.45
CA GLU A 25 -2.17 1.39 8.68
C GLU A 25 -2.17 1.75 7.18
N PHE A 26 -2.38 3.02 6.84
CA PHE A 26 -2.32 3.50 5.46
C PHE A 26 -0.98 3.19 4.77
N CYS A 27 0.13 3.54 5.43
CA CYS A 27 1.47 3.38 4.87
C CYS A 27 1.88 1.90 4.76
N ALA A 28 1.55 1.08 5.77
CA ALA A 28 1.94 -0.32 5.84
C ALA A 28 1.34 -1.15 4.70
N HIS A 29 0.08 -0.88 4.32
CA HIS A 29 -0.55 -1.58 3.19
C HIS A 29 0.19 -1.33 1.87
N ILE A 30 0.54 -0.08 1.58
CA ILE A 30 1.28 0.30 0.37
C ILE A 30 2.72 -0.23 0.41
N ALA A 31 3.41 -0.09 1.55
CA ALA A 31 4.77 -0.56 1.72
C ALA A 31 4.87 -2.09 1.57
N ARG A 32 3.91 -2.84 2.15
CA ARG A 32 3.85 -4.30 1.97
C ARG A 32 3.63 -4.67 0.50
N ALA A 33 2.67 -4.02 -0.17
CA ALA A 33 2.40 -4.28 -1.59
C ALA A 33 3.59 -3.93 -2.49
N PHE A 34 4.41 -2.96 -2.10
CA PHE A 34 5.67 -2.65 -2.78
C PHE A 34 6.72 -3.75 -2.57
N MET A 35 6.85 -4.27 -1.34
CA MET A 35 7.82 -5.32 -1.02
C MET A 35 7.47 -6.69 -1.61
N PHE A 36 6.18 -7.00 -1.70
CA PHE A 36 5.63 -8.25 -2.25
C PHE A 36 4.67 -7.93 -3.41
N PRO A 37 5.20 -7.53 -4.59
CA PRO A 37 4.38 -7.15 -5.73
C PRO A 37 3.73 -8.38 -6.39
N SER A 38 2.43 -8.30 -6.68
CA SER A 38 1.73 -9.35 -7.43
C SER A 38 2.32 -9.53 -8.83
N ARG A 39 2.67 -10.76 -9.21
CA ARG A 39 3.31 -11.09 -10.51
C ARG A 39 2.45 -10.68 -11.70
N THR A 40 1.16 -10.95 -11.66
CA THR A 40 0.20 -10.63 -12.74
C THR A 40 0.13 -9.13 -13.03
N VAL A 41 0.16 -8.32 -11.97
CA VAL A 41 0.13 -6.85 -12.08
C VAL A 41 1.51 -6.31 -12.45
N MET A 42 2.58 -6.96 -11.99
CA MET A 42 3.96 -6.59 -12.31
C MET A 42 4.30 -6.82 -13.80
N GLU A 43 3.73 -7.85 -14.44
CA GLU A 43 3.87 -8.05 -15.89
C GLU A 43 3.29 -6.88 -16.69
N ARG A 44 2.13 -6.35 -16.30
CA ARG A 44 1.56 -5.14 -16.92
C ARG A 44 2.46 -3.92 -16.75
N ALA A 45 3.14 -3.81 -15.61
CA ALA A 45 4.05 -2.70 -15.32
C ALA A 45 5.35 -2.77 -16.15
N LYS A 46 5.84 -3.97 -16.47
CA LYS A 46 7.10 -4.18 -17.22
C LYS A 46 7.13 -3.50 -18.59
N ASN A 47 5.96 -3.32 -19.20
CA ASN A 47 5.83 -2.64 -20.50
C ASN A 47 5.98 -1.10 -20.40
N ARG A 48 5.88 -0.51 -19.21
CA ARG A 48 5.87 0.96 -18.99
C ARG A 48 6.94 1.45 -18.01
N PHE A 49 7.32 0.63 -17.04
CA PHE A 49 8.21 1.00 -15.94
C PHE A 49 9.23 -0.12 -15.68
N ARG A 50 10.38 0.22 -15.06
CA ARG A 50 11.44 -0.74 -14.73
C ARG A 50 11.84 -0.64 -13.25
N GLY A 51 12.29 -1.74 -12.67
CA GLY A 51 12.85 -1.77 -11.32
C GLY A 51 11.88 -1.30 -10.23
N ARG A 52 12.31 -0.31 -9.44
CA ARG A 52 11.55 0.20 -8.28
C ARG A 52 10.29 0.96 -8.69
N ASP A 53 10.32 1.68 -9.81
CA ASP A 53 9.14 2.41 -10.32
C ASP A 53 8.01 1.45 -10.71
N ALA A 54 8.36 0.31 -11.33
CA ALA A 54 7.38 -0.72 -11.67
C ALA A 54 6.70 -1.28 -10.42
N ARG A 55 7.46 -1.49 -9.34
CA ARG A 55 6.92 -1.98 -8.06
C ARG A 55 6.06 -0.95 -7.34
N ALA A 56 6.48 0.32 -7.34
CA ALA A 56 5.68 1.40 -6.77
C ALA A 56 4.33 1.55 -7.50
N TRP A 57 4.37 1.48 -8.84
CA TRP A 57 3.18 1.43 -9.66
C TRP A 57 2.31 0.20 -9.36
N THR A 58 2.88 -0.99 -9.33
CA THR A 58 2.15 -2.24 -9.02
C THR A 58 1.50 -2.19 -7.64
N ALA A 59 2.20 -1.68 -6.63
CA ALA A 59 1.65 -1.52 -5.27
C ALA A 59 0.41 -0.60 -5.27
N LEU A 60 0.49 0.52 -5.99
CA LEU A 60 -0.59 1.49 -6.07
C LEU A 60 -1.80 0.94 -6.84
N VAL A 61 -1.58 0.23 -7.95
CA VAL A 61 -2.65 -0.37 -8.74
C VAL A 61 -3.32 -1.53 -7.98
N ASN A 62 -2.54 -2.35 -7.28
CA ASN A 62 -3.05 -3.52 -6.58
C ASN A 62 -3.81 -3.16 -5.29
N VAL A 63 -3.27 -2.24 -4.49
CA VAL A 63 -3.77 -1.97 -3.13
C VAL A 63 -4.27 -0.55 -2.93
N GLY A 64 -3.84 0.41 -3.76
CA GLY A 64 -4.18 1.84 -3.59
C GLY A 64 -5.69 2.11 -3.62
N ALA A 65 -6.43 1.46 -4.52
CA ALA A 65 -7.89 1.60 -4.58
C ALA A 65 -8.57 1.08 -3.30
N SER A 66 -8.11 -0.04 -2.76
CA SER A 66 -8.61 -0.63 -1.51
C SER A 66 -8.28 0.24 -0.29
N VAL A 67 -7.08 0.83 -0.22
CA VAL A 67 -6.70 1.78 0.84
C VAL A 67 -7.53 3.06 0.75
N PHE A 68 -7.77 3.55 -0.46
CA PHE A 68 -8.60 4.73 -0.66
C PHE A 68 -10.07 4.49 -0.27
N SER A 69 -10.74 3.50 -0.86
CA SER A 69 -12.15 3.25 -0.58
C SER A 69 -12.40 2.59 0.77
N GLY A 70 -11.56 1.63 1.16
CA GLY A 70 -11.72 0.84 2.38
C GLY A 70 -11.27 1.55 3.64
N ILE A 71 -10.19 2.35 3.58
CA ILE A 71 -9.66 3.04 4.77
C ILE A 71 -10.01 4.53 4.72
N THR A 72 -9.74 5.23 3.61
CA THR A 72 -9.95 6.69 3.56
C THR A 72 -11.43 7.05 3.63
N VAL A 73 -12.25 6.50 2.73
CA VAL A 73 -13.68 6.85 2.65
C VAL A 73 -14.43 6.42 3.91
N THR A 74 -14.16 5.23 4.44
CA THR A 74 -14.82 4.76 5.68
C THR A 74 -14.47 5.64 6.88
N LYS A 75 -13.21 6.08 7.02
CA LYS A 75 -12.81 7.02 8.08
C LYS A 75 -13.45 8.39 7.88
N LEU A 76 -13.48 8.90 6.64
CA LEU A 76 -14.13 10.18 6.33
C LEU A 76 -15.61 10.14 6.71
N LEU A 77 -16.34 9.08 6.37
CA LEU A 77 -17.73 8.92 6.78
C LEU A 77 -17.87 8.97 8.31
N GLY A 78 -17.04 8.22 9.04
CA GLY A 78 -17.06 8.23 10.50
C GLY A 78 -16.74 9.60 11.11
N VAL A 79 -15.76 10.31 10.57
CA VAL A 79 -15.39 11.67 11.01
C VAL A 79 -16.49 12.68 10.67
N CYS A 80 -17.15 12.56 9.51
CA CYS A 80 -18.26 13.44 9.13
C CYS A 80 -19.41 13.39 10.13
N VAL A 81 -19.68 12.22 10.73
CA VAL A 81 -20.70 12.11 11.80
C VAL A 81 -20.36 13.00 13.01
N LEU A 82 -19.07 13.15 13.33
CA LEU A 82 -18.63 14.00 14.44
C LEU A 82 -18.91 15.49 14.20
N ALA A 83 -19.01 15.93 12.94
CA ALA A 83 -19.35 17.31 12.60
C ALA A 83 -20.76 17.71 13.08
N PHE A 84 -21.67 16.74 13.23
CA PHE A 84 -23.04 16.98 13.68
C PHE A 84 -23.20 16.93 15.20
N THR A 85 -22.11 16.69 15.94
CA THR A 85 -22.17 16.64 17.40
C THR A 85 -22.29 18.05 17.99
N ARG A 86 -23.13 18.21 19.03
CA ARG A 86 -23.37 19.52 19.67
C ARG A 86 -22.26 19.95 20.64
N SER A 87 -21.30 19.09 20.92
CA SER A 87 -20.27 19.32 21.95
C SER A 87 -19.01 19.94 21.35
N LYS A 88 -18.60 21.09 21.90
CA LYS A 88 -17.40 21.82 21.49
C LYS A 88 -16.11 21.03 21.68
N ILE A 89 -16.07 20.15 22.67
CA ILE A 89 -14.91 19.27 22.92
C ILE A 89 -14.77 18.27 21.77
N PHE A 90 -15.87 17.65 21.34
CA PHE A 90 -15.85 16.69 20.23
C PHE A 90 -15.53 17.38 18.89
N GLU A 91 -16.11 18.56 18.66
CA GLU A 91 -15.83 19.35 17.46
C GLU A 91 -14.35 19.75 17.35
N ILE A 92 -13.74 20.26 18.42
CA ILE A 92 -12.37 20.79 18.38
C ILE A 92 -11.32 19.69 18.49
N TYR A 93 -11.43 18.79 19.47
CA TYR A 93 -10.38 17.81 19.76
C TYR A 93 -10.46 16.54 18.93
N TYR A 94 -11.64 16.17 18.44
CA TYR A 94 -11.82 14.94 17.67
C TYR A 94 -12.05 15.24 16.20
N PHE A 95 -13.08 16.02 15.83
CA PHE A 95 -13.40 16.27 14.42
C PHE A 95 -12.24 16.95 13.67
N ARG A 96 -11.71 18.08 14.17
CA ARG A 96 -10.60 18.79 13.49
C ARG A 96 -9.33 17.93 13.39
N VAL A 97 -9.00 17.21 14.46
CA VAL A 97 -7.77 16.39 14.52
C VAL A 97 -7.88 15.17 13.61
N TRP A 98 -9.01 14.46 13.64
CA TRP A 98 -9.20 13.27 12.82
C TRP A 98 -9.44 13.60 11.35
N LEU A 99 -10.09 14.73 11.03
CA LEU A 99 -10.19 15.20 9.66
C LEU A 99 -8.80 15.50 9.08
N ALA A 100 -7.97 16.22 9.84
CA ALA A 100 -6.59 16.47 9.44
C ALA A 100 -5.82 15.15 9.27
N LEU A 101 -5.91 14.23 10.24
CA LEU A 101 -5.28 12.91 10.15
C LEU A 101 -5.63 12.22 8.83
N VAL A 102 -6.90 12.11 8.46
CA VAL A 102 -7.30 11.34 7.28
C VAL A 102 -6.72 11.96 6.00
N ILE A 103 -6.78 13.28 5.88
CA ILE A 103 -6.21 13.99 4.72
C ILE A 103 -4.68 13.80 4.66
N PHE A 104 -4.00 14.00 5.79
CA PHE A 104 -2.54 13.87 5.85
C PHE A 104 -2.08 12.43 5.61
N ALA A 105 -2.71 11.45 6.26
CA ALA A 105 -2.35 10.04 6.13
C ALA A 105 -2.63 9.52 4.71
N ALA A 106 -3.78 9.84 4.12
CA ALA A 106 -4.08 9.45 2.75
C ALA A 106 -3.12 10.08 1.74
N THR A 107 -2.83 11.37 1.87
CA THR A 107 -1.85 12.07 1.00
C THR A 107 -0.46 11.46 1.14
N HIS A 108 -0.01 11.19 2.38
CA HIS A 108 1.32 10.61 2.60
C HIS A 108 1.41 9.17 2.07
N ALA A 109 0.39 8.34 2.29
CA ALA A 109 0.44 6.94 1.88
C ALA A 109 0.21 6.72 0.38
N LEU A 110 -0.64 7.52 -0.26
CA LEU A 110 -1.03 7.31 -1.67
C LEU A 110 -0.19 8.13 -2.65
N ILE A 111 0.46 9.22 -2.21
CA ILE A 111 1.24 10.11 -3.09
C ILE A 111 2.70 10.12 -2.68
N PHE A 112 3.00 10.56 -1.45
CA PHE A 112 4.40 10.73 -1.02
C PHE A 112 5.16 9.40 -0.92
N LEU A 113 4.56 8.40 -0.29
CA LEU A 113 5.21 7.12 -0.01
C LEU A 113 5.57 6.33 -1.28
N PRO A 114 4.69 6.17 -2.30
CA PRO A 114 5.07 5.49 -3.54
C PRO A 114 6.24 6.16 -4.25
N VAL A 115 6.28 7.49 -4.26
CA VAL A 115 7.39 8.27 -4.85
C VAL A 115 8.68 8.07 -4.05
N ALA A 116 8.60 8.14 -2.72
CA ALA A 116 9.76 7.89 -1.87
C ALA A 116 10.31 6.46 -2.05
N LEU A 117 9.43 5.45 -2.15
CA LEU A 117 9.81 4.06 -2.38
C LEU A 117 10.36 3.82 -3.79
N SER A 118 9.91 4.56 -4.80
CA SER A 118 10.46 4.45 -6.14
C SER A 118 11.91 4.97 -6.21
N LEU A 119 12.21 6.04 -5.46
CA LEU A 119 13.54 6.66 -5.39
C LEU A 119 14.52 5.94 -4.43
N LEU A 120 14.04 5.47 -3.28
CA LEU A 120 14.87 4.98 -2.17
C LEU A 120 14.52 3.56 -1.69
N GLY A 121 13.49 2.94 -2.24
CA GLY A 121 13.03 1.62 -1.80
C GLY A 121 14.08 0.53 -2.03
N GLY A 122 14.13 -0.44 -1.10
CA GLY A 122 15.01 -1.59 -1.18
C GLY A 122 14.64 -2.59 -2.27
N ALA A 123 15.50 -3.59 -2.51
CA ALA A 123 15.20 -4.69 -3.42
C ALA A 123 13.92 -5.42 -2.96
N GLY A 124 13.02 -5.68 -3.90
CA GLY A 124 11.76 -6.36 -3.61
C GLY A 124 11.97 -7.84 -3.42
N TYR A 125 11.16 -8.45 -2.56
CA TYR A 125 11.11 -9.89 -2.48
C TYR A 125 10.18 -10.39 -3.59
N VAL A 126 10.75 -11.17 -4.51
CA VAL A 126 9.93 -11.97 -5.43
C VAL A 126 9.46 -13.16 -4.61
N ASP A 127 8.22 -13.12 -4.15
CA ASP A 127 7.61 -14.27 -3.50
C ASP A 127 7.48 -15.39 -4.56
N PRO A 128 8.13 -16.57 -4.37
CA PRO A 128 7.93 -17.73 -5.22
C PRO A 128 6.54 -18.36 -5.02
N GLU A 129 5.88 -18.11 -3.89
CA GLU A 129 4.69 -18.83 -3.43
C GLU A 129 3.39 -18.02 -3.49
N SER A 130 3.43 -16.69 -3.75
CA SER A 130 2.21 -15.88 -3.85
C SER A 130 1.41 -16.19 -5.12
N GLU A 131 0.52 -17.17 -5.02
CA GLU A 131 -0.64 -17.46 -5.87
C GLU A 131 -0.47 -17.11 -7.35
N GLY A 132 0.37 -17.89 -8.04
CA GLY A 132 -0.04 -18.27 -9.38
C GLY A 132 -1.30 -19.13 -9.24
N GLY A 133 -2.47 -18.57 -9.54
CA GLY A 133 -3.71 -19.35 -9.56
C GLY A 133 -3.57 -20.60 -10.44
N LEU A 134 -4.51 -21.55 -10.33
CA LEU A 134 -4.50 -22.84 -11.02
C LEU A 134 -4.11 -22.73 -12.51
N GLU A 135 -4.52 -21.65 -13.17
CA GLU A 135 -4.16 -21.28 -14.54
C GLU A 135 -2.64 -21.14 -14.79
N GLN A 136 -1.89 -20.50 -13.90
CA GLN A 136 -0.43 -20.33 -14.04
C GLN A 136 0.31 -21.62 -13.71
N ASP A 137 -0.18 -22.40 -12.74
CA ASP A 137 0.36 -23.71 -12.41
C ASP A 137 0.12 -24.69 -13.57
N LEU A 138 -1.05 -24.64 -14.20
CA LEU A 138 -1.35 -25.37 -15.43
C LEU A 138 -0.55 -24.86 -16.63
N ALA A 139 -0.39 -23.55 -16.80
CA ALA A 139 0.38 -22.98 -17.90
C ALA A 139 1.86 -23.34 -17.80
N SER A 140 2.45 -23.31 -16.61
CA SER A 140 3.85 -23.71 -16.39
C SER A 140 4.06 -25.21 -16.63
N ARG A 141 3.13 -26.06 -16.17
CA ARG A 141 3.14 -27.51 -16.45
C ARG A 141 2.94 -27.80 -17.93
N ARG A 142 2.01 -27.12 -18.59
CA ARG A 142 1.74 -27.27 -20.03
C ARG A 142 2.94 -26.79 -20.86
N TYR A 143 3.57 -25.70 -20.47
CA TYR A 143 4.79 -25.21 -21.11
C TYR A 143 5.92 -26.23 -20.98
N ARG A 144 6.15 -26.76 -19.77
CA ARG A 144 7.12 -27.86 -19.55
C ARG A 144 6.81 -29.11 -20.36
N ALA A 145 5.53 -29.43 -20.60
CA ALA A 145 5.13 -30.56 -21.43
C ALA A 145 5.28 -30.31 -22.95
N LEU A 146 5.33 -29.04 -23.38
CA LEU A 146 5.46 -28.64 -24.78
C LEU A 146 6.92 -28.38 -25.20
N VAL A 147 7.84 -28.20 -24.25
CA VAL A 147 9.28 -28.14 -24.51
C VAL A 147 9.78 -29.59 -24.57
N PRO A 148 10.15 -30.11 -25.75
CA PRO A 148 10.79 -31.42 -25.83
C PRO A 148 12.14 -31.32 -25.13
N ASP A 149 12.48 -32.30 -24.27
CA ASP A 149 13.85 -32.51 -23.80
C ASP A 149 14.74 -32.64 -25.04
N GLY A 150 15.45 -31.56 -25.36
CA GLY A 150 16.04 -31.38 -26.67
C GLY A 150 17.14 -30.33 -26.64
N GLU A 151 18.00 -30.38 -25.62
CA GLU A 151 19.41 -30.02 -25.75
C GLU A 151 20.17 -30.74 -24.65
N SER A 152 20.76 -31.87 -25.07
CA SER A 152 21.89 -32.54 -24.45
C SER A 152 23.04 -31.55 -24.23
N ASP A 153 23.34 -31.17 -22.99
CA ASP A 153 24.71 -30.79 -22.67
C ASP A 153 25.44 -32.07 -22.28
N SER A 154 26.36 -32.41 -23.16
CA SER A 154 27.17 -33.62 -23.16
C SER A 154 28.16 -33.57 -22.00
N GLU A 155 28.45 -34.74 -21.46
CA GLU A 155 29.62 -35.00 -20.64
C GLU A 155 30.92 -34.60 -21.37
N ASP A 156 31.96 -34.39 -20.57
CA ASP A 156 33.39 -34.39 -20.90
C ASP A 156 34.01 -33.10 -21.47
N ASP A 157 34.75 -32.39 -20.61
CA ASP A 157 36.07 -31.89 -21.01
C ASP A 157 37.04 -32.04 -19.83
N TYR A 158 38.18 -32.68 -20.15
CA TYR A 158 39.33 -32.96 -19.28
C TYR A 158 40.15 -31.69 -18.97
#